data_AF-A0A1I7FWD4-F1
#
_entry.id   AF-A0A1I7FWD4-F1
#
_cell.length_a   1.000
_cell.length_b   1.000
_cell.length_c   1.000
_cell.angle_alpha   90.00
_cell.angle_beta   90.00
_cell.angle_gamma   90.00
#
_symmetry.space_group_name_H-M   'P 1'
#
loop_
_entity.id
_entity.type
_entity.pdbx_description
1 polymer ?
#
loop_
_entity_poly.entity_id
_entity_poly.type
_entity_poly.pdbx_seq_one_letter_code
_entity_poly.pdbx_strand_id
1 'polypeptide(L)' 'MENSDAMIELVATAKAFGQRPSSFFTGLSGYAAYCLDVAAAVYVSYLEQGKKPKRDMMGFLLGLGRR' A
#
# COMPACT_ATOMS: atom_id res chain seq x y z
N MET A 1 -16.28 6.22 -5.40
CA MET A 1 -14.96 5.64 -5.76
C MET A 1 -14.28 5.27 -4.45
N GLU A 2 -14.08 3.98 -4.17
CA GLU A 2 -13.54 3.56 -2.89
C GLU A 2 -12.04 3.88 -2.80
N ASN A 3 -11.60 4.35 -1.64
CA ASN A 3 -10.22 4.82 -1.38
C ASN A 3 -9.15 3.76 -1.68
N SER A 4 -9.53 2.48 -1.71
CA SER A 4 -8.66 1.35 -2.02
C SER A 4 -8.20 1.31 -3.48
N ASP A 5 -9.06 1.68 -4.44
CA ASP A 5 -8.72 1.62 -5.86
C ASP A 5 -7.68 2.69 -6.21
N ALA A 6 -7.84 3.90 -5.67
CA ALA A 6 -6.87 4.98 -5.82
C ALA A 6 -5.49 4.61 -5.24
N MET A 7 -5.46 3.89 -4.11
CA MET A 7 -4.19 3.42 -3.54
C MET A 7 -3.56 2.31 -4.39
N ILE A 8 -4.36 1.40 -4.95
CA ILE A 8 -3.86 0.38 -5.89
C ILE A 8 -3.24 1.05 -7.11
N GLU A 9 -3.90 2.05 -7.70
CA GLU A 9 -3.38 2.79 -8.85
C GLU A 9 -2.06 3.50 -8.55
N LEU A 10 -1.97 4.17 -7.41
CA LEU A 10 -0.74 4.82 -6.96
C LEU A 10 0.40 3.80 -6.83
N VAL A 11 0.15 2.67 -6.18
CA VAL A 11 1.15 1.62 -5.95
C VAL A 11 1.59 0.96 -7.25
N ALA A 12 0.64 0.65 -8.14
CA ALA A 12 0.92 0.08 -9.45
C ALA A 12 1.77 1.04 -10.30
N THR A 13 1.44 2.33 -10.28
CA THR A 13 2.19 3.38 -10.96
C THR A 13 3.60 3.49 -10.39
N ALA A 14 3.73 3.64 -9.06
CA ALA A 14 5.02 3.74 -8.39
C ALA A 14 5.94 2.55 -8.73
N LYS A 15 5.39 1.33 -8.72
CA LYS A 15 6.12 0.12 -9.10
C LYS A 15 6.55 0.13 -10.58
N ALA A 16 5.68 0.55 -11.50
CA ALA A 16 6.00 0.63 -12.92
C ALA A 16 7.16 1.59 -13.22
N PHE A 17 7.28 2.66 -12.44
CA PHE A 17 8.35 3.65 -12.56
C PHE A 17 9.58 3.35 -11.68
N GLY A 18 9.57 2.27 -10.90
CA GLY A 18 10.66 1.94 -9.97
C GLY A 18 10.86 2.98 -8.86
N GLN A 19 9.80 3.70 -8.50
CA GLN A 19 9.81 4.77 -7.51
C GLN A 19 9.04 4.37 -6.25
N ARG A 20 9.30 5.07 -5.15
CA ARG A 20 8.50 4.94 -3.94
C ARG A 20 7.19 5.72 -4.10
N PRO A 21 6.06 5.23 -3.55
CA PRO A 21 4.81 5.98 -3.56
C PRO A 21 4.94 7.37 -2.93
N SER A 22 5.71 7.51 -1.86
CA SER A 22 5.96 8.80 -1.22
C SER A 22 6.68 9.80 -2.14
N SER A 23 7.44 9.35 -3.15
CA SER A 23 8.12 10.22 -4.11
C SER A 23 7.16 11.06 -4.98
N PHE A 24 5.89 10.67 -5.08
CA PHE A 24 4.88 11.43 -5.84
C PHE A 24 4.27 12.59 -5.05
N PHE A 25 4.58 12.71 -3.76
CA PHE A 25 4.02 13.73 -2.88
C PHE A 25 5.13 14.65 -2.36
N THR A 26 4.87 15.96 -2.43
CA THR A 26 5.74 16.97 -1.81
C THR A 26 5.16 17.40 -0.46
N GLY A 27 6.01 17.83 0.47
CA GLY A 27 5.58 18.33 1.78
C GLY A 27 5.23 17.28 2.83
N LEU A 28 5.42 15.98 2.55
CA LEU A 28 5.33 14.95 3.58
C LEU A 28 6.51 15.03 4.54
N SER A 29 6.23 14.89 5.84
CA SER A 29 7.30 14.66 6.82
C SER A 29 7.97 13.30 6.55
N GLY A 30 9.23 13.15 6.96
CA GLY A 30 9.96 11.88 6.78
C GLY A 30 9.23 10.68 7.37
N TYR A 31 8.57 10.86 8.52
CA TYR A 31 7.75 9.80 9.13
C TYR A 31 6.50 9.47 8.31
N ALA A 32 5.78 10.49 7.81
CA ALA A 32 4.60 10.26 6.99
C ALA A 32 4.94 9.56 5.66
N ALA A 33 6.04 9.96 5.02
CA ALA A 33 6.56 9.30 3.82
C ALA A 33 6.90 7.83 4.10
N TYR A 34 7.59 7.56 5.22
CA TYR A 34 7.90 6.20 5.64
C TYR A 34 6.63 5.34 5.85
N CYS A 35 5.63 5.85 6.59
CA CYS A 35 4.39 5.11 6.83
C CYS A 35 3.65 4.79 5.52
N LEU A 36 3.63 5.73 4.57
CA LEU A 36 3.01 5.54 3.26
C LEU A 36 3.71 4.43 2.47
N ASP A 37 5.04 4.46 2.41
CA ASP A 37 5.83 3.46 1.68
C ASP A 37 5.68 2.06 2.29
N VAL A 38 5.60 1.96 3.62
CA VAL A 38 5.34 0.68 4.32
C VAL A 38 3.94 0.17 4.00
N ALA A 39 2.91 1.02 4.05
CA ALA A 39 1.55 0.63 3.70
C ALA A 39 1.48 0.16 2.24
N ALA A 40 2.13 0.87 1.32
CA ALA A 40 2.21 0.50 -0.08
C ALA A 40 2.91 -0.85 -0.31
N ALA A 41 3.96 -1.18 0.44
CA ALA A 41 4.63 -2.47 0.34
C ALA A 41 3.67 -3.64 0.62
N VAL A 42 2.74 -3.46 1.58
CA VAL A 42 1.67 -4.46 1.82
C VAL A 42 0.79 -4.60 0.58
N TYR A 43 0.35 -3.50 -0.04
CA TYR A 43 -0.43 -3.54 -1.27
C TYR A 43 0.31 -4.27 -2.41
N VAL A 44 1.60 -3.98 -2.61
CA VAL A 44 2.43 -4.68 -3.61
C VAL A 44 2.41 -6.19 -3.38
N SER A 45 2.63 -6.63 -2.14
CA SER A 45 2.68 -8.06 -1.81
C SER A 45 1.36 -8.80 -2.12
N TYR A 46 0.21 -8.13 -1.96
CA TYR A 46 -1.09 -8.70 -2.34
C TYR A 46 -1.26 -8.77 -3.85
N LEU A 47 -0.91 -7.69 -4.55
CA LEU A 47 -1.02 -7.60 -6.00
C LEU A 47 -0.12 -8.64 -6.68
N GLU A 48 1.08 -8.90 -6.15
CA GLU A 48 1.98 -9.95 -6.63
C GLU A 48 1.42 -11.36 -6.45
N GLN A 49 0.53 -11.57 -5.47
CA GLN A 49 -0.20 -12.83 -5.29
C GLN A 49 -1.46 -12.92 -6.17
N GLY A 50 -1.69 -11.97 -7.07
CA GLY A 50 -2.93 -11.87 -7.85
C GLY A 50 -4.17 -11.56 -7.02
N LYS A 51 -3.99 -11.05 -5.79
CA LYS A 51 -5.08 -10.72 -4.87
C LYS A 51 -5.28 -9.21 -4.84
N LYS A 52 -6.54 -8.77 -4.84
CA LYS A 52 -6.85 -7.38 -4.47
C LYS A 52 -6.70 -7.22 -2.95
N PRO A 53 -5.99 -6.18 -2.48
CA PRO A 53 -5.95 -5.87 -1.05
C PRO A 53 -7.38 -5.61 -0.56
N LYS A 54 -7.91 -6.50 0.29
CA LYS A 54 -9.24 -6.36 0.89
C LYS A 54 -9.17 -5.39 2.06
N ARG A 55 -10.28 -4.71 2.33
CA ARG A 55 -10.44 -3.71 3.40
C ARG A 55 -10.07 -4.23 4.80
N ASP A 56 -10.12 -5.55 4.99
CA ASP A 56 -9.76 -6.25 6.23
C ASP A 56 -8.24 -6.41 6.44
N MET A 57 -7.45 -5.49 5.88
CA MET A 57 -5.99 -5.47 5.91
C MET A 57 -5.45 -5.35 7.35
N MET A 58 -6.23 -4.76 8.26
CA MET A 58 -5.90 -4.70 9.69
C MET A 58 -6.03 -6.04 10.42
N GLY A 59 -6.87 -6.97 9.96
CA GLY A 59 -6.95 -8.31 10.54
C GLY A 59 -5.68 -9.14 10.27
N PHE A 60 -5.02 -8.90 9.14
CA PHE A 60 -3.79 -9.60 8.75
C PHE A 60 -2.54 -9.00 9.41
N LEU A 61 -2.46 -7.67 9.53
CA LEU A 61 -1.34 -6.98 10.19
C LEU A 61 -1.33 -7.15 11.72
N LEU A 62 -2.49 -7.36 12.36
CA LEU A 62 -2.60 -7.54 13.81
C LEU A 62 -2.54 -9.01 14.27
N GLY A 63 -2.36 -9.98 13.36
CA GLY A 63 -2.18 -11.37 13.76
C GLY A 63 -3.30 -11.91 14.64
N LEU A 64 -4.58 -11.65 14.30
CA LEU A 64 -5.66 -12.50 14.79
C LEU A 64 -5.72 -13.74 13.90
N GLY A 65 -4.79 -14.65 14.19
CA GLY A 65 -4.88 -16.04 13.78
C GLY A 65 -6.17 -16.66 14.31
N ARG A 66 -6.98 -17.15 13.39
CA ARG A 66 -7.92 -18.25 13.55
C ARG A 66 -7.84 -18.99 12.21
N ARG A 67 -7.18 -20.15 12.07
CA ARG A 67 -7.58 -21.45 12.65
C ARG A 67 -9.08 -21.52 12.90
#